data_AF-A0A8T2VHN9-F1
#
_entry.id   AF-A0A8T2VHN9-F1
#
_cell.length_a   1.000
_cell.length_b   1.000
_cell.length_c   1.000
_cell.angle_alpha   90.00
_cell.angle_beta   90.00
_cell.angle_gamma   90.00
#
_symmetry.space_group_name_H-M   'P 1'
#
loop_
_entity.id
_entity.type
_entity.pdbx_description
1 polymer ?
#
loop_
_entity_poly.entity_id
_entity_poly.type
_entity_poly.pdbx_seq_one_letter_code
_entity_poly.pdbx_strand_id
1 'polypeptide(L)'
;MLLERVLGLQLSFPDESEGCVRFRHGPTGFSFDIKEANDADIGELIEGGELLYQNVSLGLCRKAVDWMKEDVIFGTNQSQLLLKRLVGFLNRGLTNG
;
A
#
# COMPACT_ATOMS: atom_id res chain seq x y z
N MET A 1 -10.97 12.65 -0.58
CA MET A 1 -11.24 13.98 -1.18
C MET A 1 -10.00 14.73 -1.72
N LEU A 2 -8.93 14.99 -0.96
CA LEU A 2 -7.69 15.60 -1.52
C LEU A 2 -6.74 14.54 -2.13
N LEU A 3 -6.55 13.41 -1.43
CA LEU A 3 -5.72 12.29 -1.91
C LEU A 3 -6.22 11.72 -3.25
N GLU A 4 -7.53 11.55 -3.38
CA GLU A 4 -8.19 11.10 -4.61
C GLU A 4 -7.98 12.06 -5.78
N ARG A 5 -8.06 13.38 -5.52
CA ARG A 5 -7.97 14.40 -6.56
C ARG A 5 -6.53 14.66 -7.01
N VAL A 6 -5.56 14.55 -6.11
CA VAL A 6 -4.15 14.87 -6.39
C VAL A 6 -3.36 13.63 -6.85
N LEU A 7 -3.68 12.46 -6.31
CA LEU A 7 -2.90 11.24 -6.50
C LEU A 7 -3.69 10.11 -7.17
N GLY A 8 -4.97 10.32 -7.50
CA GLY A 8 -5.84 9.27 -8.02
C GLY A 8 -6.10 8.13 -7.04
N LEU A 9 -5.72 8.28 -5.77
CA LEU A 9 -5.82 7.25 -4.73
C LEU A 9 -7.16 7.35 -4.00
N GLN A 10 -7.99 6.32 -4.17
CA GLN A 10 -9.23 6.08 -3.44
C GLN A 10 -8.94 5.25 -2.20
N LEU A 11 -9.59 5.60 -1.08
CA LEU A 11 -9.50 4.84 0.16
C LEU A 11 -10.81 4.09 0.41
N SER A 12 -10.72 2.88 0.93
CA SER A 12 -11.86 2.09 1.39
C SER A 12 -11.46 1.24 2.59
N PHE A 13 -12.44 0.83 3.40
CA PHE A 13 -12.24 0.01 4.59
C PHE A 13 -12.95 -1.33 4.34
N PRO A 14 -12.27 -2.31 3.73
CA PRO A 14 -12.91 -3.57 3.33
C PRO A 14 -13.32 -4.43 4.53
N ASP A 15 -12.61 -4.27 5.65
CA ASP A 15 -12.92 -4.93 6.91
C ASP A 15 -12.68 -3.93 8.05
N GLU A 16 -13.78 -3.38 8.59
CA GLU A 16 -13.72 -2.44 9.72
C GLU A 16 -13.24 -3.10 11.01
N SER A 17 -13.28 -4.44 11.09
CA SER A 17 -12.89 -5.18 12.31
C SER A 17 -11.38 -5.42 12.41
N GLU A 18 -10.66 -5.42 11.29
CA GLU A 18 -9.20 -5.65 11.24
C GLU A 18 -8.36 -4.37 11.16
N GLY A 19 -8.98 -3.19 11.20
CA GLY A 19 -8.25 -1.93 11.03
C GLY A 19 -7.56 -1.82 9.66
N CYS A 20 -8.11 -2.48 8.64
CA CYS A 20 -7.54 -2.56 7.30
C CYS A 20 -7.96 -1.34 6.46
N VAL A 21 -6.98 -0.69 5.84
CA VAL A 21 -7.19 0.40 4.90
C VAL A 21 -6.73 -0.03 3.51
N ARG A 22 -7.68 -0.07 2.57
CA ARG A 22 -7.40 -0.36 1.16
C ARG A 22 -7.21 0.93 0.37
N PHE A 23 -6.13 0.97 -0.40
CA PHE A 23 -5.80 2.03 -1.32
C PHE A 23 -5.93 1.53 -2.75
N ARG A 24 -6.61 2.31 -3.60
CA ARG A 24 -6.75 2.01 -5.03
C ARG A 24 -6.39 3.21 -5.88
N HIS A 25 -5.43 3.05 -6.77
CA HIS A 25 -5.11 4.05 -7.78
C HIS A 25 -6.04 3.91 -8.98
N GLY A 26 -7.06 4.78 -9.05
CA GLY A 26 -8.12 4.76 -10.06
C GLY A 26 -7.62 4.62 -11.50
N PRO A 27 -6.66 5.45 -11.97
CA PRO A 27 -6.17 5.40 -13.35
C PRO A 27 -5.57 4.06 -13.77
N THR A 28 -4.88 3.37 -12.87
CA THR A 28 -4.16 2.11 -13.20
C THR A 28 -4.89 0.87 -12.72
N GLY A 29 -5.84 1.00 -11.80
CA GLY A 29 -6.42 -0.13 -11.07
C GLY A 29 -5.48 -0.79 -10.06
N PHE A 30 -4.24 -0.31 -9.89
CA PHE A 30 -3.32 -0.77 -8.85
C PHE A 30 -3.95 -0.59 -7.46
N SER A 31 -3.86 -1.60 -6.62
CA SER A 31 -4.41 -1.56 -5.27
C SER A 31 -3.60 -2.37 -4.27
N PHE A 32 -3.61 -1.90 -3.03
CA PHE A 32 -2.90 -2.51 -1.92
C PHE A 32 -3.63 -2.22 -0.61
N ASP A 33 -3.40 -3.07 0.38
CA ASP A 33 -3.94 -2.93 1.72
C ASP A 33 -2.81 -2.55 2.69
N ILE A 34 -3.15 -1.75 3.71
CA ILE A 34 -2.32 -1.50 4.89
C ILE A 34 -3.14 -1.86 6.12
N LYS A 35 -2.57 -2.71 6.99
CA LYS A 35 -3.16 -3.08 8.29
C LYS A 35 -2.07 -3.21 9.34
N GLU A 36 -2.44 -3.30 10.61
CA GLU A 36 -1.49 -3.65 11.67
C GLU A 36 -0.99 -5.07 11.45
N ALA A 37 0.32 -5.27 11.56
CA ALA A 37 0.89 -6.61 11.48
C ALA A 37 0.61 -7.36 12.80
N ASN A 38 0.30 -8.64 12.71
CA ASN A 38 0.08 -9.50 13.87
C ASN A 38 1.12 -10.62 13.95
N ASP A 39 1.14 -11.36 15.07
CA ASP A 39 2.08 -12.45 15.29
C ASP A 39 2.02 -13.55 14.19
N ALA A 40 0.87 -13.74 13.53
CA ALA A 40 0.74 -14.70 12.44
C ALA A 40 1.37 -14.20 11.12
N ASP A 41 1.49 -12.89 10.94
CA ASP A 41 2.14 -12.28 9.77
C ASP A 41 3.68 -12.35 9.88
N ILE A 42 4.23 -12.33 11.09
CA ILE A 42 5.68 -12.19 11.34
C ILE A 42 6.31 -13.46 11.93
N GLY A 43 5.53 -14.30 12.61
CA GLY A 43 6.01 -15.49 13.31
C GLY A 43 6.67 -15.21 14.67
N GLU A 44 6.66 -13.96 15.16
CA GLU A 44 7.23 -13.52 16.43
C GLU A 44 6.33 -12.47 17.11
N LEU A 45 6.45 -12.33 18.44
CA LEU A 45 5.72 -11.33 19.24
C LEU A 45 6.20 -9.92 18.91
N ILE A 46 5.32 -9.12 18.32
CA ILE A 46 5.64 -7.76 17.89
C ILE A 46 5.40 -6.78 19.05
N GLU A 47 6.39 -5.95 19.36
CA GLU A 47 6.13 -4.73 20.12
C GLU A 47 5.34 -3.77 19.23
N GLY A 48 4.07 -3.53 19.58
CA GLY A 48 3.10 -2.84 18.74
C GLY A 48 3.63 -1.61 17.99
N GLY A 49 3.22 -1.47 16.73
CA GLY A 49 3.61 -0.34 15.88
C GLY A 49 4.14 -0.72 14.49
N GLU A 50 4.07 -2.00 14.10
CA GLU A 50 4.38 -2.45 12.74
C GLU A 50 3.12 -2.55 11.88
N LEU A 51 3.29 -2.28 10.59
CA LEU A 51 2.25 -2.29 9.57
C LEU A 51 2.62 -3.30 8.49
N LEU A 52 1.60 -3.98 7.97
CA LEU A 52 1.71 -4.87 6.83
C LEU A 52 1.14 -4.20 5.59
N TYR A 53 1.97 -4.09 4.55
CA TYR A 53 1.57 -3.80 3.19
C TYR A 53 1.25 -5.11 2.47
N GLN A 54 0.09 -5.22 1.84
CA GLN A 54 -0.25 -6.35 0.98
C GLN A 54 -0.64 -5.90 -0.42
N ASN A 55 -0.07 -6.54 -1.44
CA ASN A 55 -0.51 -6.29 -2.81
C ASN A 55 -1.87 -6.94 -3.07
N VAL A 56 -2.85 -6.15 -3.50
CA VAL A 56 -4.17 -6.69 -3.89
C VAL A 56 -4.27 -6.86 -5.40
N SER A 57 -3.76 -5.89 -6.16
CA SER A 57 -3.73 -5.96 -7.62
C SER A 57 -2.66 -5.04 -8.17
N LEU A 58 -1.92 -5.54 -9.17
CA LEU A 58 -0.99 -4.71 -9.94
C LEU A 58 -1.71 -3.80 -10.95
N GLY A 59 -2.96 -4.10 -11.30
CA GLY A 59 -3.67 -3.39 -12.36
C GLY A 59 -2.84 -3.30 -13.66
N LEU A 60 -2.76 -2.11 -14.24
CA LEU A 60 -1.96 -1.82 -15.43
C LEU A 60 -0.46 -1.59 -15.14
N CYS A 61 -0.02 -1.67 -13.90
CA CYS A 61 1.36 -1.41 -13.48
C CYS A 61 2.30 -2.60 -13.81
N ARG A 62 2.56 -2.84 -15.10
CA ARG A 62 3.43 -3.93 -15.59
C ARG A 62 4.88 -3.85 -15.13
N LYS A 63 5.35 -2.65 -14.77
CA LYS A 63 6.70 -2.38 -14.26
C LYS A 63 6.69 -2.05 -12.76
N ALA A 64 5.74 -2.58 -12.00
CA ALA A 64 5.79 -2.46 -10.55
C ALA A 64 7.14 -2.96 -10.04
N VAL A 65 7.74 -2.18 -9.12
CA VAL A 65 8.99 -2.56 -8.47
C VAL A 65 8.76 -3.86 -7.71
N ASP A 66 9.73 -4.77 -7.69
CA ASP A 66 9.52 -6.12 -7.18
C ASP A 66 8.97 -6.16 -5.75
N TRP A 67 9.46 -5.29 -4.86
CA TRP A 67 8.92 -5.17 -3.49
C TRP A 67 7.43 -4.83 -3.43
N MET A 68 6.86 -4.16 -4.45
CA MET A 68 5.42 -3.81 -4.49
C MET A 68 4.52 -5.00 -4.82
N LYS A 69 5.11 -6.12 -5.23
CA LYS A 69 4.41 -7.38 -5.55
C LYS A 69 4.37 -8.32 -4.36
N GLU A 70 5.16 -8.04 -3.33
CA GLU A 70 5.34 -8.86 -2.15
C GLU A 70 4.64 -8.21 -0.96
N ASP A 71 4.35 -9.04 0.04
CA ASP A 71 3.88 -8.58 1.33
C ASP A 71 5.07 -8.02 2.11
N VAL A 72 4.94 -6.78 2.60
CA VAL A 72 6.05 -6.06 3.24
C VAL A 72 5.61 -5.58 4.61
N ILE A 73 6.35 -5.98 5.63
CA ILE A 73 6.19 -5.47 6.98
C ILE A 73 7.16 -4.32 7.21
N PHE A 74 6.67 -3.27 7.85
CA PHE A 74 7.47 -2.09 8.14
C PHE A 74 6.96 -1.37 9.39
N GLY A 75 7.86 -0.73 10.13
CA GLY A 75 7.47 0.09 11.27
C GLY A 75 6.65 1.31 10.85
N THR A 76 5.75 1.77 11.73
CA THR A 76 4.99 3.02 11.56
C THR A 76 5.87 4.24 11.27
N ASN A 77 7.10 4.27 11.80
CA ASN A 77 8.10 5.30 11.50
C ASN A 77 8.56 5.32 10.02
N GLN A 78 8.41 4.21 9.29
CA GLN A 78 8.73 4.10 7.87
C GLN A 78 7.54 4.35 6.93
N SER A 79 6.33 4.46 7.47
CA SER A 79 5.09 4.64 6.69
C SER A 79 5.14 5.82 5.71
N GLN A 80 5.67 6.96 6.15
CA GLN A 80 5.81 8.15 5.29
C GLN A 80 6.74 7.90 4.10
N LEU A 81 7.84 7.18 4.32
CA LEU A 81 8.80 6.85 3.27
C LEU A 81 8.19 5.88 2.25
N LEU A 82 7.48 4.85 2.73
CA LEU A 82 6.80 3.88 1.88
C LEU A 82 5.72 4.56 1.03
N LEU A 83 4.86 5.39 1.66
CA LEU A 83 3.82 6.12 0.94
C LEU A 83 4.42 7.07 -0.12
N LYS A 84 5.53 7.75 0.21
CA LYS A 84 6.23 8.62 -0.74
C LYS A 84 6.81 7.83 -1.93
N ARG A 85 7.35 6.63 -1.70
CA ARG A 85 7.82 5.75 -2.79
C ARG A 85 6.68 5.28 -3.67
N LEU A 86 5.56 4.86 -3.08
CA LEU A 86 4.35 4.46 -3.81
C LEU A 86 3.81 5.60 -4.67
N VAL A 87 3.64 6.78 -4.09
CA VAL A 87 3.17 7.97 -4.81
C VAL A 87 4.15 8.36 -5.92
N GLY A 88 5.45 8.31 -5.65
CA GLY A 88 6.49 8.53 -6.66
C GLY A 88 6.36 7.55 -7.83
N PHE A 89 6.12 6.28 -7.55
CA PHE A 89 5.87 5.27 -8.57
C PHE A 89 4.59 5.53 -9.36
N LEU A 90 3.47 5.82 -8.70
CA LEU A 90 2.19 6.04 -9.37
C LEU A 90 2.23 7.30 -10.26
N ASN A 91 2.94 8.34 -9.83
CA ASN A 91 3.10 9.58 -10.60
C ASN A 91 4.12 9.46 -11.75
N ARG A 92 5.20 8.67 -11.60
CA ARG A 92 6.29 8.56 -12.60
C ARG A 92 6.18 7.33 -13.51
N GLY A 93 5.55 6.27 -13.03
CA GLY A 93 5.36 5.00 -13.73
C GLY A 93 4.36 5.05 -14.89
N LEU A 94 3.62 6.17 -15.02
CA LEU A 94 2.71 6.43 -16.15
C LEU A 94 3.35 7.22 -17.30
N THR A 95 4.53 7.83 -17.11
CA THR A 95 5.11 8.77 -18.08
C THR A 95 6.25 8.19 -18.93
N ASN A 96 6.55 6.89 -18.84
CA ASN A 96 7.56 6.23 -19.67
C ASN A 96 7.00 4.96 -20.34
N GLY A 97 5.93 5.17 -21.11
CA GLY A 97 5.43 4.26 -22.15
C GLY A 97 5.77 4.83 -23.52
#